data_AF-T1AX63-F1
#
_entry.id   AF-T1AX63-F1
#
_cell.length_a   1.000
_cell.length_b   1.000
_cell.length_c   1.000
_cell.angle_alpha   90.00
_cell.angle_beta   90.00
_cell.angle_gamma   90.00
#
_symmetry.space_group_name_H-M   'P 1'
#
loop_
_entity.id
_entity.type
_entity.pdbx_description
1 polymer ?
#
loop_
_entity_poly.entity_id
_entity_poly.type
_entity_poly.pdbx_seq_one_letter_code
_entity_poly.pdbx_strand_id
1 'polypeptide(L)'
;MSAQTYTSPQAFKQAVEQRLKTASSSGVDFGRRRQLLVFDRFLARVMAVFADAALLKGGLVLELRLERARVTKDIDLRLIGSPERVLADLRQAGRLDLKDFMTFEISPDTE
;
A
#
# COMPACT_ATOMS: atom_id res chain seq x y z
N MET A 1 2.58 -1.49 -22.11
CA MET A 1 1.46 -0.61 -21.71
C MET A 1 2.03 0.77 -21.44
N SER A 2 1.57 1.83 -22.12
CA SER A 2 2.03 3.19 -21.84
C SER A 2 1.58 3.61 -20.44
N ALA A 3 2.47 4.21 -19.66
CA ALA A 3 2.11 4.77 -18.35
C ALA A 3 1.16 5.95 -18.58
N GLN A 4 -0.11 5.78 -18.21
CA GLN A 4 -1.08 6.87 -18.20
C GLN A 4 -0.72 7.85 -17.08
N THR A 5 -0.27 9.04 -17.45
CA THR A 5 0.01 10.15 -16.52
C THR A 5 -1.23 11.00 -16.32
N TYR A 6 -1.53 11.36 -15.07
CA TYR A 6 -2.63 12.28 -14.74
C TYR A 6 -2.08 13.66 -14.41
N THR A 7 -2.81 14.70 -14.81
CA THR A 7 -2.41 16.10 -14.60
C THR A 7 -2.82 16.64 -13.23
N SER A 8 -3.65 15.92 -12.47
CA SER A 8 -4.07 16.33 -11.12
C SER A 8 -4.36 15.13 -10.21
N PRO A 9 -4.25 15.30 -8.87
CA PRO A 9 -4.66 14.28 -7.90
C PRO A 9 -6.12 13.85 -8.05
N GLN A 10 -7.01 14.79 -8.40
CA GLN A 10 -8.43 14.50 -8.60
C GLN A 10 -8.65 13.61 -9.82
N ALA A 11 -7.98 13.90 -10.95
CA ALA A 11 -8.07 13.08 -12.16
C ALA A 11 -7.54 11.67 -11.91
N PHE A 12 -6.42 11.53 -11.19
CA PHE A 12 -5.90 10.23 -10.76
C PHE A 12 -6.92 9.47 -9.91
N LYS A 13 -7.46 10.10 -8.87
CA LYS A 13 -8.43 9.48 -7.96
C LYS A 13 -9.67 8.98 -8.70
N GLN A 14 -10.26 9.82 -9.55
CA GLN A 14 -11.44 9.45 -10.34
C GLN A 14 -11.16 8.27 -11.27
N ALA A 15 -10.04 8.30 -11.98
CA ALA A 15 -9.68 7.22 -12.89
C ALA A 15 -9.41 5.90 -12.17
N VAL A 16 -8.74 5.95 -11.01
CA VAL A 16 -8.49 4.77 -10.16
C VAL A 16 -9.80 4.20 -9.61
N GLU A 17 -10.66 5.04 -9.02
CA GLU A 17 -11.94 4.58 -8.47
C GLU A 17 -12.84 4.00 -9.56
N GLN A 18 -12.88 4.62 -10.74
CA GLN A 18 -13.65 4.10 -11.87
C GLN A 18 -13.11 2.73 -12.32
N ARG A 19 -11.79 2.57 -12.47
CA ARG A 19 -11.18 1.28 -12.85
C ARG A 19 -11.45 0.20 -11.81
N LEU A 20 -11.32 0.52 -10.52
CA LEU A 20 -11.64 -0.41 -9.44
C LEU A 20 -13.11 -0.82 -9.51
N LYS A 21 -14.02 0.14 -9.69
CA LYS A 21 -15.47 -0.13 -9.80
C LYS A 21 -15.79 -1.04 -10.99
N THR A 22 -15.21 -0.78 -12.16
CA THR A 22 -15.37 -1.63 -13.35
C THR A 22 -14.82 -3.04 -13.15
N ALA A 23 -13.73 -3.20 -12.41
CA ALA A 23 -13.10 -4.50 -12.14
C ALA A 23 -13.76 -5.29 -11.00
N SER A 24 -14.74 -4.70 -10.30
CA SER A 24 -15.36 -5.30 -9.10
C SER A 24 -16.71 -5.92 -9.42
N SER A 25 -16.94 -7.11 -8.88
CA SER A 25 -18.20 -7.85 -8.98
C SER A 25 -19.26 -7.44 -7.95
N SER A 26 -18.84 -6.81 -6.85
CA SER A 26 -19.69 -6.38 -5.75
C SER A 26 -19.08 -5.21 -4.98
N GLY A 27 -19.85 -4.60 -4.07
CA GLY A 27 -19.34 -3.57 -3.16
C GLY A 27 -18.24 -4.08 -2.21
N VAL A 28 -18.32 -5.34 -1.79
CA VAL A 28 -17.29 -5.99 -0.93
C VAL A 28 -15.99 -6.18 -1.71
N ASP A 29 -16.08 -6.68 -2.94
CA ASP A 29 -14.95 -6.84 -3.86
C ASP A 29 -14.29 -5.49 -4.16
N PHE A 30 -15.09 -4.45 -4.43
CA PHE A 30 -14.60 -3.08 -4.59
C PHE A 30 -13.85 -2.57 -3.37
N GLY A 31 -14.43 -2.72 -2.18
CA GLY A 31 -13.79 -2.32 -0.94
C GLY A 31 -12.44 -3.02 -0.74
N ARG A 32 -12.37 -4.32 -1.05
CA ARG A 32 -11.13 -5.08 -0.90
C ARG A 32 -10.07 -4.69 -1.93
N ARG A 33 -10.42 -4.58 -3.21
CA ARG A 33 -9.49 -4.13 -4.27
C ARG A 33 -8.94 -2.74 -3.98
N ARG A 34 -9.79 -1.84 -3.49
CA ARG A 34 -9.37 -0.50 -3.05
C ARG A 34 -8.37 -0.58 -1.91
N GLN A 35 -8.61 -1.42 -0.91
CA GLN A 35 -7.67 -1.62 0.21
C GLN A 35 -6.33 -2.21 -0.25
N LEU A 36 -6.36 -3.24 -1.08
CA LEU A 36 -5.15 -3.86 -1.65
C LEU A 36 -4.32 -2.86 -2.47
N LEU A 37 -4.96 -1.98 -3.24
CA LEU A 37 -4.27 -0.89 -3.93
C LEU A 37 -3.54 0.03 -2.94
N VAL A 38 -4.20 0.45 -1.86
CA VAL A 38 -3.58 1.30 -0.84
C VAL A 38 -2.39 0.59 -0.19
N PHE A 39 -2.53 -0.71 0.12
CA PHE A 39 -1.44 -1.52 0.68
C PHE A 39 -0.27 -1.65 -0.28
N ASP A 40 -0.53 -1.95 -1.56
CA ASP A 40 0.48 -2.03 -2.60
C ASP A 40 1.27 -0.73 -2.73
N ARG A 41 0.58 0.42 -2.78
CA ARG A 41 1.24 1.73 -2.91
C ARG A 41 2.00 2.15 -1.66
N PHE A 42 1.58 1.72 -0.48
CA PHE A 42 2.37 1.89 0.74
C PHE A 42 3.62 1.00 0.73
N LEU A 43 3.47 -0.28 0.41
CA LEU A 43 4.58 -1.24 0.36
C LEU A 43 5.61 -0.86 -0.70
N ALA A 44 5.21 -0.33 -1.85
CA ALA A 44 6.13 0.18 -2.86
C ALA A 44 7.08 1.25 -2.30
N ARG A 45 6.59 2.11 -1.40
CA ARG A 45 7.40 3.13 -0.73
C ARG A 45 8.34 2.55 0.32
N VAL A 46 7.82 1.65 1.15
CA VAL A 46 8.61 0.94 2.16
C VAL A 46 9.75 0.19 1.47
N MET A 47 9.48 -0.57 0.42
CA MET A 47 10.51 -1.35 -0.29
C MET A 47 11.51 -0.45 -1.03
N ALA A 48 11.10 0.74 -1.51
CA ALA A 48 12.02 1.69 -2.11
C ALA A 48 13.03 2.29 -1.12
N VAL A 49 12.67 2.41 0.17
CA VAL A 49 13.55 2.97 1.21
C VAL A 49 14.33 1.89 1.96
N PHE A 50 13.66 0.80 2.34
CA PHE A 50 14.26 -0.25 3.15
C PHE A 50 14.93 -1.35 2.31
N ALA A 51 14.59 -1.48 1.02
CA ALA A 51 15.09 -2.54 0.15
C ALA A 51 15.02 -3.91 0.85
N ASP A 52 16.13 -4.65 0.89
CA ASP A 52 16.23 -5.98 1.50
C ASP A 52 16.11 -5.97 3.04
N ALA A 53 16.10 -4.79 3.67
CA ALA A 53 15.85 -4.65 5.10
C ALA A 53 14.36 -4.74 5.46
N ALA A 54 13.46 -4.77 4.49
CA ALA A 54 12.03 -4.98 4.71
C ALA A 54 11.53 -6.28 4.08
N LEU A 55 10.78 -7.05 4.85
CA LEU A 55 10.11 -8.26 4.37
C LEU A 55 8.64 -8.24 4.77
N LEU A 56 7.74 -8.37 3.79
CA LEU A 56 6.31 -8.55 4.03
C LEU A 56 6.06 -9.95 4.61
N LYS A 57 5.25 -10.03 5.65
CA LYS A 57 4.85 -11.29 6.31
C LYS A 57 3.36 -11.30 6.64
N GLY A 58 2.93 -12.31 7.40
CA GLY A 58 1.59 -12.35 8.00
C GLY A 58 0.46 -12.64 7.01
N GLY A 59 -0.76 -12.23 7.39
CA GLY A 59 -1.98 -12.60 6.69
C GLY A 59 -2.03 -12.09 5.24
N LEU A 60 -1.47 -10.90 4.98
CA LEU A 60 -1.48 -10.31 3.65
C LEU A 60 -0.66 -11.16 2.66
N VAL A 61 0.45 -11.76 3.08
CA VAL A 61 1.24 -12.66 2.21
C VAL A 61 0.43 -13.89 1.83
N LEU A 62 -0.29 -14.49 2.79
CA LEU A 62 -1.12 -15.65 2.52
C LEU A 62 -2.25 -15.29 1.54
N GLU A 63 -2.86 -14.12 1.73
CA GLU A 63 -3.92 -13.65 0.85
C GLU A 63 -3.43 -13.36 -0.58
N LEU A 64 -2.22 -12.84 -0.75
CA LEU A 64 -1.65 -12.60 -2.07
C LEU A 64 -1.22 -13.88 -2.80
N ARG A 65 -0.94 -14.97 -2.06
CA ARG A 65 -0.35 -16.20 -2.63
C ARG A 65 -1.31 -17.37 -2.74
N LEU A 66 -2.41 -17.37 -1.99
CA LEU A 66 -3.35 -18.50 -1.94
C LEU A 66 -4.68 -18.10 -2.58
N GLU A 67 -5.29 -19.03 -3.32
CA GLU A 67 -6.63 -18.83 -3.90
C GLU A 67 -7.71 -18.64 -2.82
N ARG A 68 -7.50 -19.22 -1.64
CA ARG A 68 -8.40 -19.13 -0.49
C ARG A 68 -7.61 -18.79 0.76
N ALA A 69 -7.79 -17.56 1.24
CA ALA A 69 -7.23 -17.08 2.49
C ALA A 69 -8.22 -16.12 3.16
N ARG A 70 -8.10 -15.98 4.48
CA ARG A 70 -8.86 -14.99 5.23
C ARG A 70 -8.35 -13.59 4.90
N VAL A 71 -9.26 -12.65 4.66
CA VAL A 71 -8.94 -11.23 4.48
C VAL A 71 -8.34 -10.64 5.75
N THR A 72 -7.28 -9.83 5.59
CA THR A 72 -6.69 -9.03 6.67
C THR A 72 -6.71 -7.54 6.38
N LYS A 73 -6.77 -6.73 7.45
CA LYS A 73 -6.63 -5.28 7.39
C LYS A 73 -5.23 -4.80 7.81
N ASP A 74 -4.35 -5.72 8.17
CA ASP A 74 -3.01 -5.40 8.70
C ASP A 74 -1.94 -5.63 7.64
N ILE A 75 -0.89 -4.81 7.71
CA ILE A 75 0.36 -5.01 6.98
C ILE A 75 1.43 -5.40 8.00
N ASP A 76 1.82 -6.67 8.01
CA ASP A 76 2.88 -7.14 8.87
C ASP A 76 4.24 -7.04 8.15
N LEU A 77 5.18 -6.30 8.74
CA LEU A 77 6.54 -6.19 8.22
C LEU A 77 7.54 -6.76 9.22
N ARG A 78 8.56 -7.41 8.70
CA ARG A 78 9.83 -7.59 9.41
C ARG A 78 10.80 -6.53 8.87
N LEU A 79 11.30 -5.68 9.76
CA LEU A 79 12.29 -4.66 9.45
C LEU A 79 13.61 -5.00 10.14
N ILE A 80 14.72 -4.86 9.40
CA ILE A 80 16.08 -5.02 9.92
C ILE A 80 16.69 -3.62 10.07
N GLY A 81 17.16 -3.26 11.26
CA GLY A 81 17.78 -1.95 11.48
C GLY A 81 17.70 -1.50 12.93
N SER A 82 17.91 -0.20 13.14
CA SER A 82 17.83 0.43 14.46
C SER A 82 16.36 0.65 14.85
N PRO A 83 15.91 0.11 15.99
CA PRO A 83 14.55 0.35 16.50
C PRO A 83 14.25 1.83 16.74
N GLU A 84 15.26 2.61 17.11
CA GLU A 84 15.13 4.04 17.41
C GLU A 84 14.84 4.87 16.16
N ARG A 85 15.31 4.41 14.99
CA ARG A 85 15.09 5.09 13.71
C ARG A 85 13.90 4.58 12.93
N VAL A 86 13.36 3.41 13.28
CA VAL A 86 12.33 2.72 12.47
C VAL A 86 11.13 3.61 12.15
N LEU A 87 10.65 4.40 13.12
CA LEU A 87 9.51 5.29 12.92
C LEU A 87 9.86 6.46 11.99
N ALA A 88 11.05 7.05 12.14
CA ALA A 88 11.50 8.14 11.30
C ALA A 88 11.69 7.66 9.85
N ASP A 89 12.32 6.50 9.66
CA ASP A 89 12.57 5.89 8.37
C ASP A 89 11.26 5.47 7.68
N LEU A 90 10.30 4.92 8.44
CA LEU A 90 8.96 4.61 7.94
C LEU A 90 8.22 5.88 7.50
N ARG A 91 8.25 6.95 8.31
CA ARG A 91 7.64 8.25 7.95
C ARG A 91 8.27 8.83 6.68
N GLN A 92 9.58 8.73 6.54
CA GLN A 92 10.28 9.14 5.32
C GLN A 92 9.82 8.31 4.13
N ALA A 93 9.73 6.99 4.27
CA ALA A 93 9.21 6.11 3.23
C ALA A 93 7.78 6.50 2.82
N GLY A 94 6.86 6.68 3.78
CA GLY A 94 5.47 7.06 3.50
C GLY A 94 5.31 8.35 2.68
N ARG A 95 6.28 9.27 2.79
CA ARG A 95 6.32 10.56 2.07
C ARG A 95 7.08 10.51 0.75
N LEU A 96 7.68 9.37 0.39
CA LEU A 96 8.37 9.22 -0.88
C LEU A 96 7.40 9.45 -2.05
N ASP A 97 7.71 10.43 -2.89
CA ASP A 97 6.92 10.78 -4.06
C ASP A 97 7.22 9.81 -5.21
N LEU A 98 6.31 8.86 -5.42
CA LEU A 98 6.35 7.90 -6.52
C LEU A 98 5.58 8.37 -7.77
N LYS A 99 5.25 9.67 -7.85
CA LYS A 99 4.47 10.27 -8.95
C LYS A 99 3.10 9.61 -9.17
N ASP A 100 2.51 9.12 -8.09
CA ASP A 100 1.21 8.43 -8.06
C ASP A 100 0.14 9.22 -7.29
N PHE A 101 0.41 10.47 -6.91
CA PHE A 101 -0.48 11.35 -6.13
C PHE A 101 -0.90 10.80 -4.75
N MET A 102 -0.22 9.77 -4.24
CA MET A 102 -0.48 9.22 -2.91
C MET A 102 0.58 9.66 -1.91
N THR A 103 0.17 9.86 -0.66
CA THR A 103 1.04 10.18 0.47
C THR A 103 0.56 9.41 1.69
N PHE A 104 1.49 8.96 2.52
CA PHE A 104 1.18 8.19 3.73
C PHE A 104 1.82 8.88 4.94
N GLU A 105 0.99 9.15 5.94
CA GLU A 105 1.44 9.62 7.26
C GLU A 105 1.38 8.45 8.24
N ILE A 106 2.41 8.33 9.07
CA ILE A 106 2.60 7.19 9.98
C ILE A 106 2.77 7.73 11.39
N SER A 107 1.94 7.25 12.30
CA SER A 107 2.01 7.52 13.73
C SER A 107 2.14 6.22 14.51
N PRO A 108 2.77 6.25 15.69
CA PRO A 108 2.58 5.18 16.67
C PRO A 108 1.09 4.97 16.91
N ASP A 109 0.72 3.72 17.16
CA ASP A 109 -0.58 3.43 17.74
C ASP A 109 -0.60 3.98 19.17
N THR A 110 -1.68 4.65 19.55
CA THR A 110 -1.81 5.32 20.85
C THR A 110 -2.68 4.55 21.84
N GLU A 111 -3.10 3.34 21.47
CA GLU A 111 -3.83 2.40 22.33
C GLU A 111 -2.93 1.63 23.30
#